data_AF-A0A917HTB2-F1
#
_entry.id   AF-A0A917HTB2-F1
#
_cell.length_a   1.000
_cell.length_b   1.000
_cell.length_c   1.000
_cell.angle_alpha   90.00
_cell.angle_beta   90.00
_cell.angle_gamma   90.00
#
_symmetry.space_group_name_H-M   'P 1'
#
loop_
_entity.id
_entity.type
_entity.pdbx_description
1 polymer ?
#
loop_
_entity_poly.entity_id
_entity_poly.type
_entity_poly.pdbx_seq_one_letter_code
_entity_poly.pdbx_strand_id
1 'polypeptide(L)'
;MIKYGLDRVTELKFNTYDVSMEKRDGGQWIDIMLRFELDEGTPAPDDLIDFSGLVITTLGGAIAQIVPQDEDTDCEYQFTTFEKEQIRAFIESPEIQLQIANLSSPM
;
A
#
# COMPACT_ATOMS: atom_id res chain seq x y z
N MET A 1 5.13 9.38 -6.51
CA MET A 1 4.48 8.80 -7.68
C MET A 1 5.21 9.18 -8.95
N ILE A 2 5.47 8.18 -9.79
CA ILE A 2 6.10 8.31 -11.10
C ILE A 2 5.02 7.94 -12.13
N LYS A 3 4.61 8.88 -13.00
CA LYS A 3 3.72 8.56 -14.12
C LYS A 3 4.55 8.09 -15.30
N TYR A 4 4.20 6.96 -15.90
CA TYR A 4 4.89 6.46 -17.08
C TYR A 4 4.81 7.48 -18.23
N GLY A 5 5.96 7.92 -18.76
CA GLY A 5 6.03 8.86 -19.89
C GLY A 5 6.11 10.36 -19.54
N LEU A 6 6.14 10.74 -18.26
CA LEU A 6 6.36 12.13 -17.82
C LEU A 6 7.60 12.23 -16.92
N ASP A 7 8.44 13.25 -17.17
CA ASP A 7 9.68 13.53 -16.43
C ASP A 7 9.44 14.04 -14.99
N ARG A 8 8.17 14.18 -14.58
CA ARG A 8 7.79 14.80 -13.31
C ARG A 8 7.53 13.72 -12.26
N VAL A 9 8.45 13.62 -11.32
CA VAL A 9 8.29 12.80 -10.11
C VAL A 9 7.78 13.69 -8.99
N THR A 10 6.65 13.32 -8.39
CA THR A 10 6.12 13.98 -7.18
C THR A 10 6.19 12.98 -6.04
N GLU A 11 6.97 13.22 -5.00
CA GLU A 11 6.98 12.35 -3.82
C GLU A 11 5.81 12.72 -2.91
N LEU A 12 4.89 11.79 -2.70
CA LEU A 12 3.78 11.96 -1.78
C LEU A 12 4.22 11.66 -0.34
N LYS A 13 3.68 12.44 0.60
CA LYS A 13 3.77 12.16 2.03
C LYS A 13 2.44 11.63 2.54
N PHE A 14 2.51 10.50 3.21
CA PHE A 14 1.35 9.84 3.81
C PHE A 14 1.28 10.23 5.29
N ASN A 15 0.25 10.96 5.68
CA ASN A 15 0.05 11.37 7.07
C ASN A 15 -0.60 10.24 7.89
N THR A 16 -1.62 9.61 7.31
CA THR A 16 -2.38 8.55 7.95
C THR A 16 -2.64 7.41 6.95
N TYR A 17 -2.72 6.18 7.46
CA TYR A 17 -3.06 4.99 6.69
C TYR A 17 -4.35 4.40 7.26
N ASP A 18 -5.38 4.28 6.44
CA ASP A 18 -6.51 3.40 6.74
C ASP A 18 -6.22 2.02 6.15
N VAL A 19 -6.26 1.00 7.00
CA VAL A 19 -5.78 -0.35 6.67
C VAL A 19 -6.91 -1.34 6.72
N SER A 20 -7.08 -2.07 5.63
CA SER A 20 -7.96 -3.23 5.57
C SER A 20 -7.16 -4.45 5.15
N MET A 21 -7.25 -5.55 5.90
CA MET A 21 -6.49 -6.77 5.63
C MET A 21 -7.44 -7.93 5.35
N GLU A 22 -7.20 -8.65 4.26
CA GLU A 22 -7.96 -9.84 3.89
C GLU A 22 -7.00 -11.00 3.57
N LYS A 23 -7.24 -12.15 4.18
CA LYS A 23 -6.53 -13.37 3.84
C LYS A 23 -7.17 -14.00 2.61
N ARG A 24 -6.39 -14.23 1.55
CA ARG A 24 -6.90 -14.88 0.33
C ARG A 24 -7.35 -16.31 0.60
N ASP A 25 -8.52 -16.67 0.10
CA ASP A 25 -9.10 -18.01 0.23
C ASP A 25 -8.15 -19.11 -0.26
N GLY A 26 -7.95 -20.14 0.58
CA GLY A 26 -7.09 -21.28 0.27
C GLY A 26 -5.59 -20.96 0.10
N GLY A 27 -5.18 -19.74 0.42
CA GLY A 27 -3.86 -19.20 0.10
C GLY A 27 -2.90 -19.03 1.28
N GLN A 28 -1.68 -18.68 0.92
CA GLN A 28 -0.56 -18.31 1.81
C GLN A 28 -0.28 -16.80 1.78
N TRP A 29 -1.26 -16.03 1.31
CA TRP A 29 -1.15 -14.60 1.02
C TRP A 29 -2.21 -13.80 1.77
N ILE A 30 -1.84 -12.61 2.21
CA ILE A 30 -2.70 -11.62 2.83
C ILE A 30 -2.59 -10.36 1.99
N ASP A 31 -3.75 -9.89 1.53
CA ASP A 31 -3.90 -8.63 0.83
C ASP A 31 -4.17 -7.54 1.86
N ILE A 32 -3.33 -6.51 1.85
CA ILE A 32 -3.43 -5.37 2.75
C ILE A 32 -3.70 -4.15 1.88
N MET A 33 -4.94 -3.68 1.94
CA MET A 33 -5.37 -2.44 1.32
C MET A 33 -5.00 -1.26 2.22
N LEU A 34 -4.27 -0.31 1.64
CA LEU A 34 -3.90 0.94 2.29
C LEU A 34 -4.61 2.09 1.56
N ARG A 35 -5.46 2.82 2.27
CA ARG A 35 -5.96 4.12 1.82
C ARG A 35 -5.12 5.20 2.46
N PHE A 36 -4.60 6.11 1.65
CA PHE A 36 -3.65 7.13 2.08
C PHE A 36 -4.37 8.44 2.35
N GLU A 37 -4.18 8.98 3.55
CA GLU A 37 -4.46 10.40 3.80
C GLU A 37 -3.21 11.20 3.46
N LEU A 38 -3.28 11.96 2.37
CA LEU A 38 -2.16 12.72 1.84
C LEU A 38 -1.99 14.05 2.56
N ASP A 39 -0.75 14.49 2.70
CA ASP A 39 -0.47 15.85 3.17
C ASP A 39 -0.97 16.90 2.17
N GLU A 40 -1.58 17.98 2.66
CA GLU A 40 -2.09 19.08 1.82
C GLU A 40 -0.97 19.72 0.97
N GLY A 41 0.29 19.61 1.39
CA GLY A 41 1.45 20.09 0.64
C GLY A 41 1.86 19.19 -0.54
N THR A 42 1.34 17.95 -0.62
CA THR A 42 1.63 16.99 -1.68
C THR A 42 0.36 16.23 -2.09
N PRO A 43 -0.60 16.89 -2.77
CA PRO A 43 -1.79 16.21 -3.25
C PRO A 43 -1.43 15.15 -4.30
N ALA A 44 -2.28 14.12 -4.41
CA ALA A 44 -2.23 13.17 -5.51
C ALA A 44 -2.39 13.91 -6.86
N PRO A 45 -1.85 13.35 -7.95
CA PRO A 45 -2.17 13.80 -9.30
C PRO A 45 -3.70 13.90 -9.49
N ASP A 46 -4.19 14.98 -10.11
CA ASP A 46 -5.63 15.23 -10.31
C ASP A 46 -6.37 14.16 -11.14
N ASP A 47 -5.60 13.30 -11.80
CA ASP A 47 -6.08 12.21 -12.65
C ASP A 47 -6.33 10.91 -11.85
N LEU A 48 -5.98 10.89 -10.55
CA LEU A 48 -6.33 9.80 -9.62
C LEU A 48 -7.60 10.17 -8.88
N ILE A 49 -8.60 9.28 -8.90
CA ILE A 49 -9.93 9.52 -8.35
C ILE A 49 -10.04 8.91 -6.94
N ASP A 50 -9.60 7.66 -6.76
CA ASP A 50 -9.60 6.96 -5.47
C ASP A 50 -8.25 6.22 -5.30
N PHE A 51 -7.24 6.98 -4.90
CA PHE A 51 -5.88 6.48 -4.77
C PHE A 51 -5.68 5.60 -3.55
N SER A 52 -5.29 4.35 -3.79
CA SER A 52 -4.99 3.36 -2.74
C SER A 52 -3.73 2.57 -3.08
N GLY A 53 -3.29 1.74 -2.14
CA GLY A 53 -2.13 0.87 -2.29
C GLY A 53 -2.45 -0.54 -1.85
N LEU A 54 -2.23 -1.50 -2.73
CA LEU A 54 -2.29 -2.92 -2.41
C LEU A 54 -0.92 -3.42 -2.01
N VAL A 55 -0.80 -3.91 -0.78
CA VAL A 55 0.39 -4.63 -0.31
C VAL A 55 0.05 -6.10 -0.13
N ILE A 56 0.78 -6.97 -0.81
CA ILE A 56 0.62 -8.42 -0.68
C ILE A 56 1.73 -8.93 0.22
N THR A 57 1.35 -9.59 1.30
CA THR A 57 2.28 -10.20 2.26
C THR A 57 2.06 -11.70 2.37
N THR A 58 3.11 -12.41 2.76
CA THR A 58 2.99 -13.81 3.20
C THR A 58 2.29 -13.88 4.57
N LEU A 59 1.84 -15.07 4.97
CA LEU A 59 1.34 -15.31 6.33
C LEU A 59 2.32 -14.93 7.45
N GLY A 60 3.63 -14.90 7.16
CA GLY A 60 4.66 -14.46 8.10
C GLY A 60 4.96 -12.96 8.05
N GLY A 61 4.17 -12.17 7.32
CA GLY A 61 4.32 -10.71 7.23
C GLY A 61 5.41 -10.20 6.30
N ALA A 62 6.11 -11.09 5.59
CA ALA A 62 7.06 -10.70 4.56
C ALA A 62 6.33 -10.12 3.34
N ILE A 63 6.69 -8.91 2.93
CA ILE A 63 6.12 -8.22 1.77
C ILE A 63 6.59 -8.90 0.47
N ALA A 64 5.64 -9.34 -0.35
CA ALA A 64 5.91 -9.87 -1.67
C ALA A 64 5.73 -8.82 -2.77
N GLN A 65 4.74 -7.93 -2.63
CA GLN A 65 4.45 -6.92 -3.65
C GLN A 65 3.82 -5.66 -3.03
N ILE A 66 4.09 -4.51 -3.63
CA ILE A 66 3.46 -3.22 -3.31
C ILE A 66 3.04 -2.61 -4.66
N VAL A 67 1.74 -2.33 -4.81
CA VAL A 67 1.13 -1.87 -6.07
C VAL A 67 0.25 -0.66 -5.79
N PRO A 68 0.43 0.47 -6.50
CA PRO A 68 -0.52 1.57 -6.43
C PRO A 68 -1.79 1.21 -7.19
N GLN A 69 -2.93 1.64 -6.68
CA GLN A 69 -4.22 1.44 -7.30
C GLN A 69 -4.99 2.75 -7.39
N ASP A 70 -5.89 2.80 -8.37
CA ASP A 70 -6.90 3.83 -8.53
C ASP A 70 -8.25 3.14 -8.75
N GLU A 71 -9.26 3.53 -7.99
CA GLU A 71 -10.58 2.86 -8.00
C GLU A 71 -10.45 1.33 -7.80
N ASP A 72 -9.60 0.92 -6.85
CA ASP A 72 -9.27 -0.48 -6.54
C ASP A 72 -8.71 -1.29 -7.74
N THR A 73 -8.24 -0.60 -8.78
CA THR A 73 -7.68 -1.17 -10.02
C THR A 73 -6.23 -0.74 -10.21
N ASP A 74 -5.41 -1.59 -10.85
CA ASP A 74 -4.01 -1.25 -11.19
C ASP A 74 -3.96 0.01 -12.08
N CYS A 75 -3.07 0.94 -11.75
CA CYS A 75 -2.97 2.22 -12.46
C CYS A 75 -1.61 2.39 -13.16
N GLU A 76 -1.52 3.35 -14.09
CA GLU A 76 -0.28 3.61 -14.86
C GLU A 76 0.85 4.25 -14.03
N TYR A 77 0.60 4.50 -12.75
CA TYR A 77 1.57 5.11 -11.86
C TYR A 77 2.38 4.06 -11.13
N GLN A 78 3.57 4.46 -10.69
CA GLN A 78 4.38 3.66 -9.78
C GLN A 78 4.70 4.45 -8.53
N PHE A 79 4.67 3.78 -7.38
CA PHE A 79 5.26 4.32 -6.17
C PHE A 79 6.76 4.55 -6.40
N THR A 80 7.23 5.70 -5.95
CA THR A 80 8.65 6.03 -5.82
C THR A 80 9.30 5.15 -4.76
N THR A 81 10.64 5.14 -4.75
CA THR A 81 11.40 4.46 -3.70
C THR A 81 11.01 4.98 -2.31
N PHE A 82 10.89 6.30 -2.15
CA PHE A 82 10.53 6.94 -0.88
C PHE A 82 9.14 6.50 -0.37
N GLU A 83 8.14 6.45 -1.24
CA GLU A 83 6.79 5.99 -0.87
C GLU A 83 6.77 4.50 -0.52
N LYS A 84 7.52 3.66 -1.25
CA LYS A 84 7.66 2.24 -0.93
C LYS A 84 8.34 2.03 0.42
N GLU A 85 9.32 2.85 0.77
CA GLU A 85 9.97 2.81 2.08
C GLU A 85 9.02 3.21 3.22
N GLN A 86 8.21 4.25 3.03
CA GLN A 86 7.16 4.63 4.00
C GLN A 86 6.17 3.48 4.24
N ILE A 87 5.64 2.90 3.15
CA ILE A 87 4.71 1.76 3.22
C ILE A 87 5.38 0.55 3.88
N ARG A 88 6.63 0.25 3.50
CA ARG A 88 7.38 -0.87 4.06
C ARG A 88 7.58 -0.70 5.57
N ALA A 89 8.02 0.47 6.01
CA ALA A 89 8.21 0.76 7.42
C ALA A 89 6.90 0.62 8.21
N PHE A 90 5.78 1.03 7.61
CA PHE A 90 4.46 0.86 8.20
C PHE A 90 4.06 -0.62 8.32
N ILE A 91 4.21 -1.42 7.25
CA ILE A 91 3.86 -2.84 7.26
C ILE A 91 4.78 -3.67 8.16
N GLU A 92 6.07 -3.33 8.23
CA GLU A 92 7.06 -3.97 9.11
C GLU A 92 6.92 -3.52 10.58
N SER A 93 6.01 -2.58 10.88
CA SER A 93 5.77 -2.15 12.26
C SER A 93 5.21 -3.29 13.13
N PRO A 94 5.56 -3.33 14.42
CA PRO A 94 5.10 -4.40 15.32
C PRO A 94 3.58 -4.55 15.37
N GLU A 95 2.85 -3.42 15.30
CA GLU A 95 1.38 -3.41 15.36
C GLU A 95 0.75 -4.09 14.13
N ILE A 96 1.26 -3.80 12.93
CA ILE A 96 0.77 -4.41 11.69
C ILE A 96 1.20 -5.88 11.61
N GLN A 97 2.44 -6.20 11.97
CA GLN A 97 2.91 -7.59 11.99
C GLN A 97 2.09 -8.47 12.94
N LEU A 98 1.66 -7.94 14.10
CA LEU A 98 0.75 -8.63 15.00
C LEU A 98 -0.63 -8.88 14.37
N GLN A 99 -1.18 -7.91 13.63
CA GLN A 99 -2.46 -8.09 12.93
C GLN A 99 -2.38 -9.15 11.83
N ILE A 100 -1.31 -9.13 11.03
CA ILE A 100 -1.02 -10.16 10.01
C ILE A 100 -0.93 -11.54 10.67
N ALA A 101 -0.19 -11.65 11.77
CA ALA A 101 -0.05 -12.91 12.51
C ALA A 101 -1.41 -13.43 13.04
N ASN A 102 -2.27 -12.54 13.53
CA ASN A 102 -3.62 -12.90 14.00
C ASN A 102 -4.51 -13.42 12.87
N LEU A 103 -4.42 -12.84 11.67
CA LEU A 103 -5.15 -13.31 10.48
C LEU A 103 -4.63 -14.65 9.95
N SER A 104 -3.33 -14.91 10.14
CA SER A 104 -2.70 -16.15 9.70
C SER A 104 -3.04 -17.35 10.60
N SER A 105 -3.36 -17.11 11.87
CA SER A 105 -3.62 -18.15 12.86
C SER A 105 -5.02 -18.75 12.66
N PRO A 106 -5.17 -20.07 12.46
CA PRO A 106 -6.48 -20.70 12.54
C PRO A 106 -6.99 -20.62 13.98
N MET A 107 -8.18 -20.06 14.19
CA MET A 107 -8.92 -20.23 15.46
C MET A 107 -9.21 -21.70 15.72
#